data_AF-A0A538BTB2-F1
#
_entry.id   AF-A0A538BTB2-F1
#
_cell.length_a   1.000
_cell.length_b   1.000
_cell.length_c   1.000
_cell.angle_alpha   90.00
_cell.angle_beta   90.00
_cell.angle_gamma   90.00
#
_symmetry.space_group_name_H-M   'P 1'
#
loop_
_entity.id
_entity.type
_entity.pdbx_description
1 polymer ?
#
loop_
_entity_poly.entity_id
_entity_poly.type
_entity_poly.pdbx_seq_one_letter_code
_entity_poly.pdbx_strand_id
1 'polypeptide(L)'
;MVVFPGHPEWSPSAYREGCPEIRDLGVGPAWRRRGIATALVAAAERETRSAGFPRLGLGVGLDDDYAAARSLYERLGYVFAHGPFVQAARLEMDDGTSLPVAGVCTYLVKELTDGGSAGHPS
;
A
#
# COMPACT_ATOMS: atom_id res chain seq x y z
N MET A 1 -3.17 -5.60 -4.61
CA MET A 1 -2.82 -5.38 -6.04
C MET A 1 -2.07 -4.05 -6.17
N VAL A 2 -1.11 -3.91 -7.09
CA VAL A 2 -0.53 -2.60 -7.40
C VAL A 2 -1.35 -1.94 -8.50
N VAL A 3 -1.76 -0.70 -8.28
CA VAL A 3 -2.53 0.09 -9.23
C VAL A 3 -1.64 1.18 -9.80
N PHE A 4 -1.46 1.16 -11.12
CA PHE A 4 -0.56 2.06 -11.84
C PHE A 4 -1.29 3.30 -12.40
N PRO A 5 -0.55 4.39 -12.70
CA PRO A 5 -1.11 5.56 -13.37
C PRO A 5 -1.93 5.22 -14.60
N GLY A 6 -3.10 5.84 -14.72
CA GLY A 6 -4.06 5.59 -15.82
C GLY A 6 -5.04 4.44 -15.57
N HIS A 7 -4.87 3.65 -14.50
CA HIS A 7 -5.87 2.66 -14.12
C HIS A 7 -7.17 3.33 -13.61
N PRO A 8 -8.38 2.80 -13.90
CA PRO A 8 -9.64 3.39 -13.45
C PRO A 8 -9.77 3.55 -11.93
N GLU A 9 -9.06 2.71 -11.19
CA GLU A 9 -9.08 2.71 -9.72
C GLU A 9 -7.88 3.44 -9.10
N TRP A 10 -7.11 4.20 -9.89
CA TRP A 10 -5.99 4.99 -9.39
C TRP A 10 -6.50 6.14 -8.53
N SER A 11 -6.13 6.13 -7.24
CA SER A 11 -6.72 7.06 -6.27
C SER A 11 -6.25 8.50 -6.46
N PRO A 12 -7.04 9.50 -6.01
CA PRO A 12 -6.60 10.90 -5.98
C PRO A 12 -5.31 11.11 -5.19
N SER A 13 -5.06 10.31 -4.15
CA SER A 13 -3.83 10.37 -3.36
C SER A 13 -2.63 9.87 -4.16
N ALA A 14 -2.78 8.78 -4.90
CA ALA A 14 -1.73 8.25 -5.78
C ALA A 14 -1.46 9.18 -6.97
N TYR A 15 -2.51 9.79 -7.52
CA TYR A 15 -2.40 10.85 -8.52
C TYR A 15 -1.60 12.05 -8.00
N ARG A 16 -1.95 12.55 -6.80
CA ARG A 16 -1.25 13.65 -6.14
C ARG A 16 0.25 13.36 -5.94
N GLU A 17 0.58 12.14 -5.54
CA GLU A 17 1.96 11.72 -5.28
C GLU A 17 2.70 11.23 -6.54
N GLY A 18 2.03 11.18 -7.69
CA GLY A 18 2.62 10.79 -8.98
C GLY A 18 3.16 9.35 -8.98
N CYS A 19 2.53 8.43 -8.26
CA CYS A 19 3.06 7.08 -8.05
C CYS A 19 2.01 5.98 -8.21
N PRO A 20 2.43 4.73 -8.47
CA PRO A 20 1.59 3.55 -8.26
C PRO A 20 1.25 3.38 -6.79
N GLU A 21 0.20 2.63 -6.50
CA GLU A 21 -0.23 2.38 -5.13
C GLU A 21 -0.57 0.92 -4.86
N ILE A 22 -0.35 0.48 -3.62
CA ILE A 22 -0.94 -0.78 -3.15
C ILE A 22 -2.40 -0.52 -2.82
N ARG A 23 -3.30 -1.20 -3.53
CA ARG A 23 -4.70 -1.35 -3.16
C ARG A 23 -4.96 -2.73 -2.55
N ASP A 24 -5.83 -2.75 -1.54
CA ASP A 24 -6.41 -3.93 -0.92
C ASP A 24 -5.37 -4.99 -0.54
N LEU A 25 -4.69 -4.77 0.59
CA LEU A 25 -3.75 -5.72 1.19
C LEU A 25 -4.29 -6.21 2.54
N GLY A 26 -4.65 -7.49 2.58
CA GLY A 26 -5.14 -8.15 3.78
C GLY A 26 -4.54 -9.55 3.93
N VAL A 27 -4.29 -9.94 5.18
CA VAL A 27 -3.93 -11.33 5.52
C VAL A 27 -4.99 -11.85 6.49
N GLY A 28 -5.65 -12.94 6.09
CA GLY A 28 -6.68 -13.58 6.90
C GLY A 28 -6.14 -13.96 8.30
N PRO A 29 -6.96 -13.87 9.37
CA PRO A 29 -6.50 -14.02 10.76
C PRO A 29 -5.62 -15.25 11.02
N ALA A 30 -5.98 -16.41 10.47
CA ALA A 30 -5.24 -17.67 10.61
C ALA A 30 -3.83 -17.66 10.00
N TRP A 31 -3.55 -16.73 9.09
CA TRP A 31 -2.31 -16.62 8.33
C TRP A 31 -1.42 -15.44 8.78
N ARG A 32 -1.87 -14.65 9.76
CA ARG A 32 -1.13 -13.50 10.29
C ARG A 32 0.14 -13.95 11.03
N ARG A 33 1.07 -13.00 11.22
CA ARG A 33 2.36 -13.19 11.93
C ARG A 33 3.33 -14.20 11.30
N ARG A 34 3.12 -14.55 10.03
CA ARG A 34 3.98 -15.46 9.24
C ARG A 34 4.83 -14.75 8.17
N GLY A 35 4.94 -13.42 8.24
CA GLY A 35 5.67 -12.62 7.24
C GLY A 35 4.97 -12.43 5.89
N ILE A 36 3.75 -12.95 5.70
CA ILE A 36 3.02 -12.89 4.42
C ILE A 36 2.80 -11.45 3.96
N ALA A 37 2.32 -10.56 4.84
CA ALA A 37 2.11 -9.16 4.48
C ALA A 37 3.41 -8.48 4.02
N THR A 38 4.53 -8.77 4.70
CA THR A 38 5.86 -8.29 4.29
C THR A 38 6.25 -8.81 2.90
N ALA A 39 6.03 -10.09 2.62
CA ALA A 39 6.32 -10.67 1.32
C ALA A 39 5.46 -10.07 0.20
N LEU A 40 4.17 -9.79 0.48
CA LEU A 40 3.26 -9.12 -0.45
C LEU A 40 3.71 -7.69 -0.76
N VAL A 41 4.06 -6.90 0.27
CA VAL A 41 4.59 -5.54 0.06
C VAL A 41 5.91 -5.59 -0.72
N ALA A 42 6.82 -6.50 -0.39
CA ALA A 42 8.07 -6.65 -1.13
C ALA A 42 7.85 -7.02 -2.61
N ALA A 43 6.83 -7.82 -2.91
CA ALA A 43 6.44 -8.12 -4.28
C ALA A 43 5.91 -6.88 -5.01
N ALA A 44 5.04 -6.11 -4.37
CA ALA A 44 4.54 -4.84 -4.90
C ALA A 44 5.69 -3.86 -5.18
N GLU A 45 6.62 -3.69 -4.25
CA GLU A 45 7.78 -2.81 -4.46
C GLU A 45 8.65 -3.26 -5.65
N ARG A 46 8.84 -4.58 -5.84
CA ARG A 46 9.59 -5.10 -7.00
C ARG A 46 8.86 -4.83 -8.31
N GLU A 47 7.55 -5.03 -8.33
CA GLU A 47 6.71 -4.76 -9.49
C GLU A 47 6.77 -3.27 -9.87
N THR A 48 6.63 -2.38 -8.88
CA THR A 48 6.74 -0.92 -9.06
C THR A 48 8.11 -0.51 -9.61
N ARG A 49 9.22 -1.04 -9.06
CA ARG A 49 10.58 -0.78 -9.60
C ARG A 49 10.73 -1.28 -11.03
N SER A 50 10.24 -2.50 -11.32
CA SER A 50 10.34 -3.10 -12.65
C SER A 50 9.58 -2.31 -13.72
N ALA A 51 8.52 -1.61 -13.30
CA ALA A 51 7.75 -0.69 -14.15
C ALA A 51 8.38 0.71 -14.26
N GLY A 52 9.54 0.95 -13.65
CA GLY A 52 10.28 2.22 -13.74
C GLY A 52 9.77 3.33 -12.81
N PHE A 53 8.94 2.99 -11.82
CA PHE A 53 8.44 3.98 -10.86
C PHE A 53 9.33 4.04 -9.61
N PRO A 54 9.83 5.22 -9.24
CA PRO A 54 10.74 5.38 -8.11
C PRO A 54 10.03 5.40 -6.75
N ARG A 55 8.70 5.36 -6.72
CA ARG A 55 7.88 5.57 -5.53
C ARG A 55 6.68 4.64 -5.52
N LEU A 56 6.26 4.20 -4.33
CA LEU A 56 5.04 3.44 -4.11
C LEU A 56 4.22 4.04 -2.96
N GLY A 57 2.93 4.28 -3.20
CA GLY A 57 1.99 4.80 -2.21
C GLY A 57 1.04 3.74 -1.64
N LEU A 58 0.38 4.06 -0.52
CA LEU A 58 -0.79 3.32 -0.02
C LEU A 58 -1.61 4.17 0.96
N GLY A 59 -2.92 3.94 0.97
CA GLY A 59 -3.80 4.41 2.04
C GLY A 59 -3.85 3.40 3.19
N VAL A 60 -3.87 3.88 4.43
CA VAL A 60 -4.07 3.04 5.62
C VAL A 60 -5.04 3.72 6.59
N GLY A 61 -5.98 2.93 7.13
CA GLY A 61 -6.95 3.40 8.12
C GLY A 61 -6.28 3.84 9.43
N LEU A 62 -6.95 4.75 10.14
CA LEU A 62 -6.46 5.31 11.40
C LEU A 62 -7.03 4.64 12.65
N ASP A 63 -8.07 3.82 12.52
CA ASP A 63 -8.61 3.05 13.64
C ASP A 63 -7.64 1.95 14.14
N ASP A 64 -8.00 1.33 15.26
CA ASP A 64 -7.18 0.36 15.96
C ASP A 64 -7.00 -0.95 15.17
N ASP A 65 -7.95 -1.31 14.30
CA ASP A 65 -7.86 -2.52 13.48
C ASP A 65 -6.70 -2.42 12.48
N TYR A 66 -6.31 -1.21 12.08
CA TYR A 66 -5.17 -0.95 11.20
C TYR A 66 -3.85 -0.67 11.93
N ALA A 67 -3.80 -0.66 13.27
CA ALA A 67 -2.56 -0.38 14.01
C ALA A 67 -1.41 -1.32 13.63
N ALA A 68 -1.70 -2.61 13.43
CA ALA A 68 -0.71 -3.59 12.98
C ALA A 68 -0.20 -3.33 11.55
N ALA A 69 -1.07 -2.83 10.67
CA ALA A 69 -0.70 -2.46 9.31
C ALA A 69 0.16 -1.19 9.29
N ARG A 70 -0.21 -0.16 10.06
CA ARG A 70 0.60 1.06 10.23
C ARG A 70 2.01 0.73 10.72
N SER A 71 2.12 -0.06 11.79
CA SER A 71 3.42 -0.52 12.31
C SER A 71 4.22 -1.37 11.31
N LEU A 72 3.56 -2.13 10.44
CA LEU A 72 4.23 -2.82 9.34
C LEU A 72 4.82 -1.83 8.34
N TYR A 73 4.01 -0.89 7.84
CA TYR A 73 4.44 0.05 6.82
C TYR A 73 5.56 0.97 7.31
N GLU A 74 5.47 1.47 8.54
CA GLU A 74 6.54 2.24 9.19
C GLU A 74 7.87 1.45 9.21
N ARG A 75 7.85 0.18 9.65
CA ARG A 75 9.06 -0.68 9.65
C ARG A 75 9.59 -0.98 8.25
N LEU A 76 8.74 -0.94 7.23
CA LEU A 76 9.15 -1.11 5.84
C LEU A 76 9.66 0.20 5.21
N GLY A 77 9.65 1.31 5.94
CA GLY A 77 10.16 2.60 5.48
C GLY A 77 9.14 3.44 4.72
N TYR A 78 7.84 3.14 4.83
CA TYR A 78 6.80 4.04 4.37
C TYR A 78 6.65 5.20 5.36
N VAL A 79 6.52 6.41 4.82
CA VAL A 79 6.41 7.65 5.58
C VAL A 79 5.12 8.38 5.25
N PHE A 80 4.65 9.20 6.17
CA PHE A 80 3.45 10.02 5.99
C PHE A 80 3.60 11.00 4.82
N ALA A 81 2.63 11.01 3.91
CA ALA A 81 2.52 12.02 2.85
C ALA A 81 1.42 13.05 3.17
N HIS A 82 0.18 12.60 3.40
CA HIS A 82 -0.93 13.48 3.71
C HIS A 82 -2.11 12.75 4.39
N GLY A 83 -3.07 13.56 4.84
CA GLY A 83 -4.30 13.14 5.49
C GLY A 83 -4.66 14.09 6.64
N PRO A 84 -5.69 13.75 7.42
CA PRO A 84 -6.61 12.65 7.20
C PRO A 84 -7.52 12.89 5.97
N PHE A 85 -8.01 11.81 5.37
CA PHE A 85 -9.08 11.86 4.36
C PHE A 85 -10.06 10.71 4.57
N VAL A 86 -11.28 10.87 4.08
CA VAL A 86 -12.28 9.79 4.11
C VAL A 86 -12.15 8.98 2.83
N GLN A 87 -12.01 7.66 2.98
CA GLN A 87 -12.09 6.71 1.88
C GLN A 87 -13.38 5.90 2.02
N ALA A 88 -14.20 5.92 0.97
CA ALA A 88 -15.38 5.07 0.87
C ALA A 88 -15.07 3.86 -0.02
N ALA A 89 -15.54 2.69 0.39
CA ALA A 89 -15.43 1.45 -0.37
C ALA A 89 -16.74 0.66 -0.28
N ARG A 90 -16.87 -0.35 -1.14
CA ARG A 90 -17.88 -1.39 -0.99
C ARG A 90 -17.20 -2.64 -0.47
N LEU A 91 -17.66 -3.10 0.69
CA LEU A 91 -17.22 -4.36 1.27
C LEU A 91 -18.16 -5.45 0.75
N GLU A 92 -17.61 -6.39 0.01
CA GLU A 92 -18.32 -7.59 -0.42
C GLU A 92 -18.29 -8.62 0.73
N MET A 93 -19.47 -9.08 1.12
CA MET A 93 -19.67 -10.07 2.17
C MET A 93 -19.78 -11.48 1.57
N ASP A 94 -19.53 -12.50 2.38
CA ASP A 94 -19.59 -13.91 1.96
C ASP A 94 -20.99 -14.34 1.45
N ASP A 95 -22.05 -13.65 1.88
CA ASP A 95 -23.42 -13.88 1.45
C ASP A 95 -23.80 -13.14 0.13
N GLY A 96 -22.84 -12.46 -0.50
CA GLY A 96 -23.03 -11.67 -1.70
C GLY A 96 -23.57 -10.26 -1.47
N THR A 97 -23.76 -9.84 -0.21
CA THR A 97 -24.14 -8.47 0.12
C THR A 97 -22.95 -7.52 -0.06
N SER A 98 -23.16 -6.41 -0.78
CA SER A 98 -22.21 -5.30 -0.84
C SER A 98 -22.65 -4.19 0.12
N LEU A 99 -21.85 -3.92 1.16
CA LEU A 99 -22.13 -2.85 2.12
C LEU A 99 -21.24 -1.62 1.88
N PRO A 100 -21.80 -0.40 1.88
CA PRO A 100 -20.99 0.82 1.85
C PRO A 100 -20.25 0.96 3.19
N VAL A 101 -18.94 1.09 3.13
CA VAL A 101 -18.08 1.35 4.29
C VAL A 101 -17.27 2.61 4.03
N ALA A 102 -17.03 3.39 5.07
CA ALA A 102 -16.16 4.55 5.02
C ALA A 102 -15.21 4.55 6.22
N GLY A 103 -13.94 4.83 5.96
CA GLY A 103 -12.90 4.92 6.98
C GLY A 103 -12.12 6.22 6.84
N VAL A 104 -11.54 6.68 7.96
CA VAL A 104 -10.59 7.79 7.94
C VAL A 104 -9.19 7.20 7.75
N CYS A 105 -8.52 7.65 6.70
CA CYS A 105 -7.21 7.14 6.29
C CYS A 105 -6.15 8.25 6.29
N THR A 106 -4.90 7.82 6.33
CA THR A 106 -3.74 8.62 5.88
C THR A 106 -3.09 7.95 4.69
N TYR A 107 -2.36 8.73 3.89
CA TYR A 107 -1.59 8.23 2.77
C TYR A 107 -0.12 8.18 3.14
N LEU A 108 0.50 7.04 2.89
CA LEU A 108 1.92 6.82 3.09
C LEU A 108 2.59 6.60 1.73
N VAL A 109 3.86 7.03 1.64
CA VAL A 109 4.70 6.79 0.47
C VAL A 109 6.04 6.22 0.88
N LYS A 110 6.66 5.47 -0.02
CA LYS A 110 8.05 5.03 0.11
C LYS A 110 8.79 5.31 -1.19
N GLU A 111 9.95 5.93 -1.07
CA GLU A 111 10.92 6.00 -2.17
C GLU A 111 11.57 4.62 -2.33
N LEU A 112 11.51 4.10 -3.55
CA LEU A 112 12.08 2.83 -3.96
C LEU A 112 13.41 3.09 -4.66
N THR A 113 14.34 3.74 -3.95
CA THR A 113 15.70 3.89 -4.46
C THR A 113 16.30 2.51 -4.75
N ASP A 114 17.09 2.43 -5.81
CA ASP A 114 17.92 1.26 -6.05
C ASP A 114 18.96 1.21 -4.92
N GLY A 115 18.76 0.28 -4.00
CA GLY A 115 19.75 -0.01 -2.96
C GLY A 115 21.00 -0.60 -3.59
N GLY A 116 21.94 0.25 -3.97
CA GLY A 116 23.34 -0.06 -4.23
C GLY A 116 23.63 -0.86 -5.49
N SER A 117 24.17 -0.19 -6.50
CA SER A 117 25.21 -0.81 -7.31
C SER A 117 26.31 -1.30 -6.36
N ALA A 118 26.37 -2.60 -6.12
CA ALA A 118 27.60 -3.21 -5.62
C ALA A 118 28.68 -2.92 -6.67
N GLY A 119 29.55 -1.96 -6.36
CA GLY A 119 30.70 -1.64 -7.17
C GLY A 119 31.48 -2.92 -7.44
N HIS A 120 31.67 -3.23 -8.71
CA HIS A 120 32.65 -4.20 -9.17
C HIS A 120 34.03 -3.67 -8.80
N PRO A 121 34.82 -4.33 -7.93
CA PRO A 121 36.23 -4.01 -7.84
C PRO A 121 36.93 -4.58 -9.08
N SER A 122 37.73 -3.72 -9.71
CA SER A 122 38.67 -4.02 -10.80
C SER A 122 39.70 -5.09 -10.44
#